data_AF-A0A931H093-F1
#
_entry.id   AF-A0A931H093-F1
#
_cell.length_a   1.000
_cell.length_b   1.000
_cell.length_c   1.000
_cell.angle_alpha   90.00
_cell.angle_beta   90.00
_cell.angle_gamma   90.00
#
_symmetry.space_group_name_H-M   'P 1'
#
loop_
_entity.id
_entity.type
_entity.pdbx_description
1 polymer ?
#
loop_
_entity_poly.entity_id
_entity_poly.type
_entity_poly.pdbx_seq_one_letter_code
_entity_poly.pdbx_strand_id
1 'polypeptide(L)'
;MQQEVITNPFRIQYYDYSWNDIREMVNTMVARQPKRYRLAYHNDYYQKIILLINLHPTFDIQHANLIYISKIDAEPQSSLLIYETKKYDGDITNIRDYQRGTTCMQEFSNDLFLVNHVN
;
A
#
# COMPACT_ATOMS: atom_id res chain seq x y z
N MET A 1 12.43 -28.33 -14.34
CA MET A 1 11.79 -27.03 -14.05
C MET A 1 12.88 -26.09 -13.57
N GLN A 2 13.16 -25.02 -14.31
CA GLN A 2 14.08 -23.98 -13.83
C GLN A 2 13.39 -23.26 -12.67
N GLN A 3 14.07 -23.21 -11.54
CA GLN A 3 13.62 -22.50 -10.35
C GLN A 3 13.84 -21.00 -10.62
N GLU A 4 12.77 -20.27 -10.94
CA GLU A 4 12.81 -18.81 -11.00
C GLU A 4 13.17 -18.30 -9.60
N VAL A 5 14.41 -17.89 -9.43
CA VAL A 5 14.86 -17.24 -8.19
C VAL A 5 14.33 -15.82 -8.25
N ILE A 6 13.19 -15.57 -7.58
CA ILE A 6 12.65 -14.22 -7.39
C ILE A 6 13.58 -13.51 -6.40
N THR A 7 14.56 -12.79 -6.93
CA THR A 7 15.50 -11.99 -6.16
C THR A 7 14.80 -10.75 -5.62
N ASN A 8 14.53 -10.81 -4.32
CA ASN A 8 14.01 -9.73 -3.48
C ASN A 8 12.52 -9.39 -3.72
N PRO A 9 11.62 -9.93 -2.90
CA PRO A 9 10.17 -9.75 -3.04
C PRO A 9 9.66 -8.43 -2.46
N PHE A 10 10.56 -7.48 -2.24
CA PHE A 10 10.28 -6.14 -1.75
C PHE A 10 10.39 -5.15 -2.90
N ARG A 11 9.28 -4.47 -3.21
CA ARG A 11 9.22 -3.46 -4.28
C ARG A 11 8.94 -2.10 -3.67
N ILE A 12 9.91 -1.19 -3.80
CA ILE A 12 9.70 0.22 -3.48
C ILE A 12 9.07 0.90 -4.69
N GLN A 13 7.99 1.65 -4.48
CA GLN A 13 7.41 2.54 -5.49
C GLN A 13 7.47 3.98 -4.99
N TYR A 14 7.98 4.87 -5.82
CA TYR A 14 8.10 6.30 -5.51
C TYR A 14 6.90 7.04 -6.08
N TYR A 15 6.32 7.94 -5.29
CA TYR A 15 5.25 8.82 -5.72
C TYR A 15 5.62 10.26 -5.37
N ASP A 16 5.53 11.16 -6.34
CA ASP A 16 5.83 12.58 -6.18
C ASP A 16 4.64 13.34 -5.57
N TYR A 17 4.24 12.93 -4.36
CA TYR A 17 3.22 13.58 -3.55
C TYR A 17 3.79 14.00 -2.20
N SER A 18 3.39 15.17 -1.72
CA SER A 18 3.78 15.61 -0.38
C SER A 18 3.13 14.72 0.69
N TRP A 19 3.68 14.74 1.90
CA TRP A 19 3.09 13.99 3.03
C TRP A 19 1.63 14.39 3.26
N ASN A 20 1.33 15.69 3.18
CA ASN A 20 -0.02 16.19 3.42
C ASN A 20 -1.01 15.66 2.39
N ASP A 21 -0.60 15.64 1.11
CA ASP A 21 -1.42 15.11 0.01
C ASP A 21 -1.69 13.62 0.21
N ILE A 22 -0.65 12.83 0.49
CA ILE A 22 -0.78 11.40 0.78
C ILE A 22 -1.71 11.14 1.96
N ARG A 23 -1.56 11.90 3.05
CA ARG A 23 -2.41 11.78 4.24
C ARG A 23 -3.88 12.06 3.89
N GLU A 24 -4.16 13.10 3.12
CA GLU A 24 -5.52 13.45 2.69
C GLU A 24 -6.11 12.42 1.72
N MET A 25 -5.32 11.94 0.78
CA MET A 25 -5.73 10.90 -0.16
C MET A 25 -6.06 9.61 0.57
N VAL A 26 -5.21 9.14 1.49
CA VAL A 26 -5.45 7.93 2.30
C VAL A 26 -6.71 8.08 3.14
N ASN A 27 -6.89 9.22 3.83
CA ASN A 27 -8.11 9.48 4.60
C ASN A 27 -9.35 9.44 3.71
N THR A 28 -9.27 10.00 2.51
CA THR A 28 -10.36 9.97 1.53
C THR A 28 -10.66 8.55 1.04
N MET A 29 -9.63 7.74 0.77
CA MET A 29 -9.80 6.33 0.38
C MET A 29 -10.48 5.52 1.49
N VAL A 30 -10.05 5.67 2.74
CA VAL A 30 -10.66 5.00 3.90
C VAL A 30 -12.13 5.41 4.07
N ALA A 31 -12.45 6.70 3.89
CA ALA A 31 -13.81 7.20 4.00
C ALA A 31 -14.72 6.72 2.85
N ARG A 32 -14.23 6.73 1.61
CA ARG A 32 -15.02 6.36 0.41
C ARG A 32 -15.17 4.84 0.25
N GLN A 33 -14.17 4.06 0.66
CA GLN A 33 -14.16 2.60 0.47
C GLN A 33 -13.81 1.85 1.78
N PRO A 34 -14.61 1.97 2.85
CA PRO A 34 -14.30 1.42 4.18
C PRO A 34 -14.30 -0.12 4.25
N LYS A 35 -14.88 -0.79 3.24
CA LYS A 35 -14.82 -2.25 3.10
C LYS A 35 -13.49 -2.72 2.50
N ARG A 36 -12.78 -1.83 1.79
CA ARG A 36 -11.51 -2.08 1.13
C ARG A 36 -10.33 -1.61 1.97
N TYR A 37 -10.45 -0.44 2.59
CA TYR A 37 -9.36 0.20 3.33
C TYR A 37 -9.66 0.35 4.80
N ARG A 38 -8.67 0.04 5.65
CA ARG A 38 -8.70 0.40 7.08
C ARG A 38 -7.36 0.96 7.51
N LEU A 39 -7.40 2.09 8.21
CA LEU A 39 -6.23 2.68 8.82
C LEU A 39 -5.85 1.88 10.07
N ALA A 40 -4.68 1.26 10.09
CA ALA A 40 -4.17 0.51 11.25
C ALA A 40 -3.26 1.38 12.13
N TYR A 41 -2.55 2.33 11.53
CA TYR A 41 -1.68 3.26 12.24
C TYR A 41 -1.56 4.57 11.47
N HIS A 42 -1.47 5.67 12.19
CA HIS A 42 -1.20 7.00 11.65
C HIS A 42 -0.44 7.83 12.69
N ASN A 43 0.65 8.48 12.26
CA ASN A 43 1.41 9.39 13.09
C ASN A 43 1.96 10.54 12.25
N ASP A 44 1.45 11.75 12.50
CA ASP A 44 1.85 12.97 11.80
C ASP A 44 3.24 13.48 12.22
N TYR A 45 3.69 13.21 13.45
CA TYR A 45 5.00 13.64 13.93
C TYR A 45 6.13 12.90 13.20
N TYR A 46 6.00 11.57 13.09
CA TYR A 46 6.94 10.72 12.37
C TYR A 46 6.60 10.56 10.88
N GLN A 47 5.48 11.14 10.44
CA GLN A 47 4.99 11.09 9.06
C GLN A 47 4.94 9.65 8.52
N LYS A 48 4.18 8.81 9.24
CA LYS A 48 4.02 7.37 8.96
C LYS A 48 2.55 6.92 8.99
N ILE A 49 2.17 6.09 8.03
CA ILE A 49 0.86 5.40 7.95
C ILE A 49 1.07 3.90 7.76
N ILE A 50 0.23 3.11 8.42
CA ILE A 50 0.02 1.70 8.10
C ILE A 50 -1.43 1.52 7.68
N LEU A 51 -1.65 1.03 6.47
CA LEU A 51 -2.95 0.83 5.86
C LEU A 51 -3.17 -0.67 5.63
N LEU A 52 -4.37 -1.14 5.96
CA LEU A 52 -4.85 -2.47 5.60
C LEU A 52 -5.68 -2.36 4.32
N ILE A 53 -5.37 -3.21 3.34
CA ILE A 53 -6.12 -3.33 2.09
C ILE A 53 -6.74 -4.70 1.99
N ASN A 54 -8.03 -4.73 1.71
CA ASN A 54 -8.78 -5.93 1.47
C ASN A 54 -9.28 -6.00 0.03
N LEU A 55 -8.81 -6.98 -0.73
CA LEU A 55 -9.34 -7.27 -2.07
C LEU A 55 -10.49 -8.29 -2.03
N HIS A 56 -10.86 -8.80 -0.86
CA HIS A 56 -12.01 -9.67 -0.68
C HIS A 56 -13.32 -8.85 -0.72
N PRO A 57 -14.45 -9.41 -1.21
CA PRO A 57 -15.73 -8.69 -1.30
C PRO A 57 -16.24 -8.10 0.03
N THR A 58 -15.84 -8.71 1.14
CA THR A 58 -16.10 -8.23 2.50
C THR A 58 -14.78 -8.10 3.25
N PHE A 59 -14.65 -7.08 4.11
CA PHE A 59 -13.44 -6.89 4.89
C PHE A 59 -13.21 -8.07 5.85
N ASP A 60 -12.12 -8.79 5.62
CA ASP A 60 -11.57 -9.86 6.45
C ASP A 60 -10.08 -9.62 6.72
N ILE A 61 -9.74 -9.42 7.99
CA ILE A 61 -8.38 -9.12 8.43
C ILE A 61 -7.38 -10.24 8.10
N GLN A 62 -7.82 -11.49 8.00
CA GLN A 62 -6.96 -12.64 7.67
C GLN A 62 -6.48 -12.60 6.21
N HIS A 63 -7.20 -11.88 5.36
CA HIS A 63 -6.93 -11.74 3.93
C HIS A 63 -6.46 -10.33 3.56
N ALA A 64 -6.24 -9.48 4.56
CA ALA A 64 -5.82 -8.10 4.36
C ALA A 64 -4.32 -8.01 4.12
N ASN A 65 -3.95 -7.22 3.11
CA ASN A 65 -2.57 -6.83 2.86
C ASN A 65 -2.22 -5.58 3.67
N LEU A 66 -0.95 -5.44 4.02
CA LEU A 66 -0.42 -4.25 4.68
C LEU A 66 0.28 -3.34 3.65
N ILE A 67 0.07 -2.04 3.77
CA ILE A 67 0.84 -1.01 3.09
C ILE A 67 1.43 -0.08 4.15
N TYR A 68 2.74 0.15 4.06
CA TYR A 68 3.41 1.17 4.86
C TYR A 68 3.67 2.39 3.99
N ILE A 69 3.51 3.58 4.58
CA ILE A 69 3.71 4.84 3.86
C ILE A 69 4.48 5.77 4.79
N SER A 70 5.56 6.37 4.30
CA SER A 70 6.38 7.30 5.08
C SER A 70 6.92 8.43 4.23
N LYS A 71 7.14 9.61 4.81
CA LYS A 71 7.88 10.65 4.10
C LYS A 71 9.36 10.25 3.87
N ILE A 72 9.99 10.73 2.79
CA ILE A 72 11.46 10.76 2.67
C ILE A 72 11.96 12.06 3.28
N ASP A 73 12.73 11.98 4.37
CA ASP A 73 13.27 13.19 5.00
C ASP A 73 14.28 13.94 4.11
N ALA A 74 14.96 13.22 3.22
CA ALA A 74 15.91 13.79 2.27
C ALA A 74 15.27 14.56 1.09
N GLU A 75 13.97 14.38 0.83
CA GLU A 75 13.27 15.05 -0.28
C GLU A 75 11.95 15.68 0.18
N PRO A 76 11.92 16.98 0.53
CA PRO A 76 10.75 17.64 1.12
C PRO A 76 9.49 17.61 0.24
N GLN A 77 9.66 17.47 -1.07
CA GLN A 77 8.58 17.46 -2.07
C GLN A 77 8.14 16.05 -2.49
N SER A 78 8.73 14.98 -1.94
CA SER A 78 8.43 13.60 -2.33
C SER A 78 8.21 12.70 -1.10
N SER A 79 7.24 11.78 -1.18
CA SER A 79 6.98 10.78 -0.13
C SER A 79 7.39 9.38 -0.61
N LEU A 80 7.94 8.57 0.30
CA LEU A 80 8.33 7.19 0.02
C LEU A 80 7.26 6.24 0.49
N LEU A 81 6.55 5.69 -0.48
CA LEU A 81 5.64 4.61 -0.21
C LEU A 81 6.42 3.30 -0.17
N ILE A 82 6.83 2.89 1.04
CA ILE A 82 7.42 1.58 1.25
C ILE A 82 6.30 0.56 1.40
N TYR A 83 5.94 -0.11 0.33
CA TYR A 83 5.00 -1.22 0.42
C TYR A 83 5.71 -2.50 0.92
N GLU A 84 5.11 -3.15 1.92
CA GLU A 84 5.44 -4.52 2.31
C GLU A 84 4.12 -5.28 2.44
N THR A 85 3.72 -6.05 1.40
CA THR A 85 2.60 -6.99 1.58
C THR A 85 2.99 -8.00 2.62
N LYS A 86 2.23 -8.05 3.70
CA LYS A 86 2.21 -9.20 4.60
C LYS A 86 0.91 -9.99 4.45
N LYS A 87 1.11 -11.28 4.12
CA LYS A 87 0.37 -12.49 4.51
C LYS A 87 -0.82 -12.97 3.66
N TYR A 88 -0.61 -14.16 3.08
CA TYR A 88 -1.52 -15.30 3.18
C TYR A 88 -0.76 -16.52 3.73
N ASP A 89 0.27 -17.01 3.02
CA ASP A 89 1.18 -18.08 3.50
C ASP A 89 2.48 -17.53 4.10
N GLY A 90 2.83 -16.27 3.77
CA GLY A 90 3.98 -15.57 4.34
C GLY A 90 5.28 -15.79 3.58
N ASP A 91 5.21 -16.35 2.36
CA ASP A 91 6.36 -16.58 1.49
C ASP A 91 6.14 -15.90 0.14
N ILE A 92 6.55 -14.65 0.06
CA ILE A 92 6.51 -13.82 -1.15
C ILE A 92 7.52 -14.26 -2.24
N THR A 93 8.32 -15.31 -1.98
CA THR A 93 9.05 -16.01 -3.05
C THR A 93 8.14 -16.97 -3.84
N ASN A 94 6.94 -17.26 -3.34
CA ASN A 94 5.90 -17.96 -4.08
C ASN A 94 5.24 -16.99 -5.08
N ILE A 95 5.15 -17.43 -6.35
CA ILE A 95 4.50 -16.70 -7.44
C ILE A 95 3.09 -16.22 -7.10
N ARG A 96 2.32 -16.98 -6.30
CA ARG A 96 0.95 -16.62 -5.90
C ARG A 96 0.92 -15.40 -4.98
N ASP A 97 1.76 -15.39 -3.95
CA ASP A 97 1.86 -14.27 -3.01
C ASP A 97 2.44 -13.03 -3.70
N TYR A 98 3.42 -13.22 -4.59
CA TYR A 98 3.99 -12.15 -5.43
C TYR A 98 2.95 -11.51 -6.37
N GLN A 99 2.20 -12.32 -7.13
CA GLN A 99 1.16 -11.83 -8.04
C GLN A 99 0.08 -11.07 -7.28
N ARG A 100 -0.38 -11.62 -6.15
CA ARG A 100 -1.40 -10.97 -5.33
C ARG A 100 -0.92 -9.64 -4.77
N GLY A 101 0.33 -9.57 -4.33
CA GLY A 101 0.92 -8.33 -3.88
C GLY A 101 1.01 -7.28 -4.98
N THR A 102 1.41 -7.70 -6.18
CA THR A 102 1.44 -6.84 -7.37
C THR A 102 0.04 -6.31 -7.72
N THR A 103 -0.97 -7.17 -7.74
CA THR A 103 -2.37 -6.76 -7.95
C THR A 103 -2.83 -5.78 -6.87
N CYS A 104 -2.53 -6.04 -5.59
CA CYS A 104 -2.89 -5.14 -4.50
C CYS A 104 -2.28 -3.75 -4.67
N MET A 105 -1.02 -3.67 -5.11
CA MET A 105 -0.34 -2.40 -5.37
C MET A 105 -0.88 -1.67 -6.58
N GLN A 106 -1.21 -2.39 -7.66
CA GLN A 106 -1.80 -1.80 -8.84
C GLN A 106 -3.17 -1.21 -8.54
N GLU A 107 -4.00 -1.95 -7.81
CA GLU A 107 -5.31 -1.49 -7.34
C GLU A 107 -5.19 -0.26 -6.43
N PHE A 108 -4.31 -0.31 -5.42
CA PHE A 108 -4.04 0.83 -4.55
C PHE A 108 -3.60 2.07 -5.34
N SER A 109 -2.70 1.91 -6.31
CA SER A 109 -2.22 3.00 -7.16
C SER A 109 -3.35 3.62 -7.99
N ASN A 110 -4.23 2.78 -8.54
CA ASN A 110 -5.38 3.24 -9.30
C ASN A 110 -6.34 4.05 -8.41
N ASP A 111 -6.66 3.55 -7.22
CA ASP A 111 -7.53 4.27 -6.28
C ASP A 111 -6.90 5.59 -5.82
N LEU A 112 -5.59 5.59 -5.54
CA LEU A 112 -4.85 6.80 -5.17
C LEU A 112 -4.90 7.85 -6.30
N PHE A 113 -4.67 7.42 -7.55
CA PHE A 113 -4.78 8.30 -8.72
C PHE A 113 -6.19 8.88 -8.89
N LEU A 114 -7.23 8.04 -8.75
CA LEU A 114 -8.62 8.46 -8.87
C LEU A 114 -9.03 9.45 -7.78
N VAL A 115 -8.54 9.29 -6.56
CA VAL A 115 -8.82 10.24 -5.48
C VAL A 115 -8.14 11.59 -5.73
N ASN A 116 -6.98 11.60 -6.38
CA ASN A 116 -6.25 12.83 -6.69
C ASN A 116 -6.89 13.66 -7.84
N HIS A 117 -7.49 13.00 -8.84
CA HIS A 117 -7.96 13.67 -10.07
C HIS A 117 -9.49 13.94 -10.11
N VAL A 118 -10.20 13.72 -9.01
CA VAL A 118 -11.66 13.92 -8.91
C VAL A 118 -12.02 15.13 -8.03
N ASN A 119 -11.03 15.93 -7.61
CA ASN A 119 -11.22 17.17 -6.86
C ASN A 119 -11.02 18.40 -7.76
#